data_AF-A0A221UVN4-F1
#
_entry.id   AF-A0A221UVN4-F1
#
_cell.length_a   1.000
_cell.length_b   1.000
_cell.length_c   1.000
_cell.angle_alpha   90.00
_cell.angle_beta   90.00
_cell.angle_gamma   90.00
#
_symmetry.space_group_name_H-M   'P 1'
#
loop_
_entity.id
_entity.type
_entity.pdbx_description
1 polymer ?
#
loop_
_entity_poly.entity_id
_entity_poly.type
_entity_poly.pdbx_seq_one_letter_code
_entity_poly.pdbx_strand_id
1 'polypeptide(L)'
;MGTYQTSKCGHCKKTWAFMEYGGDSSCGPPVIKCVHCNGLNRTKMKLYRDMTFFNRLTFWLGRGLIKPIFGLFMIGFGMGILYWQYLTIEDNGQSPMSHMLEINNWFGIIFFHAIAIGVAWLGVSQIRDTFSTKKQVQVMEQIFDENGGFFWSNQQY
;
A
#
# COMPACT_ATOMS: atom_id res chain seq x y z
N MET A 1 -30.51 -5.32 -4.68
CA MET A 1 -29.22 -5.83 -5.21
C MET A 1 -28.16 -5.66 -4.14
N GLY A 2 -27.42 -6.73 -3.79
CA GLY A 2 -26.41 -6.70 -2.71
C GLY A 2 -25.16 -5.89 -3.09
N THR A 3 -24.57 -5.20 -2.10
CA THR A 3 -23.25 -4.55 -2.21
C THR A 3 -22.21 -5.47 -1.59
N TYR A 4 -21.19 -5.85 -2.37
CA TYR A 4 -20.20 -6.85 -1.94
C TYR A 4 -18.88 -6.18 -1.52
N GLN A 5 -18.24 -6.70 -0.46
CA GLN A 5 -16.83 -6.44 -0.21
C GLN A 5 -16.01 -7.11 -1.32
N THR A 6 -15.05 -6.40 -1.88
CA THR A 6 -14.44 -6.61 -3.21
C THR A 6 -13.59 -7.87 -3.37
N SER A 7 -13.54 -8.74 -2.37
CA SER A 7 -12.74 -9.97 -2.44
C SER A 7 -13.48 -11.15 -3.09
N LYS A 8 -14.79 -11.08 -3.35
CA LYS A 8 -15.57 -12.24 -3.84
C LYS A 8 -16.73 -11.88 -4.75
N CYS A 9 -16.99 -12.71 -5.77
CA CYS A 9 -18.19 -12.61 -6.59
C CYS A 9 -19.46 -12.98 -5.82
N GLY A 10 -20.47 -12.12 -5.84
CA GLY A 10 -21.79 -12.37 -5.28
C GLY A 10 -22.61 -13.45 -5.99
N HIS A 11 -22.27 -13.78 -7.23
CA HIS A 11 -22.98 -14.77 -8.06
C HIS A 11 -22.35 -16.16 -7.96
N CYS A 12 -21.08 -16.29 -8.38
CA CYS A 12 -20.39 -17.59 -8.42
C CYS A 12 -19.52 -17.88 -7.21
N LYS A 13 -19.47 -16.97 -6.22
CA LYS A 13 -18.69 -17.12 -4.98
C LYS A 13 -17.18 -17.28 -5.20
N LYS A 14 -16.65 -17.05 -6.40
CA LYS A 14 -15.20 -17.10 -6.64
C LYS A 14 -14.52 -15.88 -6.02
N THR A 15 -13.46 -16.11 -5.27
CA THR A 15 -12.62 -15.08 -4.67
C THR A 15 -11.72 -14.46 -5.74
N TRP A 16 -11.53 -13.14 -5.70
CA TRP A 16 -10.67 -12.40 -6.62
C TRP A 16 -9.46 -11.85 -5.87
N ALA A 17 -8.38 -11.58 -6.60
CA ALA A 17 -7.23 -10.89 -6.02
C ALA A 17 -7.68 -9.51 -5.51
N PHE A 18 -7.17 -9.08 -4.35
CA PHE A 18 -7.48 -7.78 -3.77
C PHE A 18 -7.15 -6.68 -4.77
N MET A 19 -8.13 -5.82 -5.08
CA MET A 19 -7.88 -4.61 -5.86
C MET A 19 -7.11 -3.62 -4.99
N GLU A 20 -6.07 -3.02 -5.55
CA GLU A 20 -5.08 -2.16 -4.86
C GLU A 20 -5.71 -0.94 -4.15
N TYR A 21 -6.91 -0.56 -4.57
CA TYR A 21 -7.69 0.55 -4.02
C TYR A 21 -8.75 0.14 -3.01
N GLY A 22 -9.07 -1.17 -2.92
CA GLY A 22 -10.22 -1.65 -2.17
C GLY A 22 -10.01 -1.77 -0.66
N GLY A 23 -8.78 -1.62 -0.17
CA GLY A 23 -8.45 -1.74 1.26
C GLY A 23 -8.86 -0.52 2.09
N ASP A 24 -8.57 0.69 1.61
CA ASP A 24 -8.55 1.89 2.46
C ASP A 24 -9.25 3.11 1.84
N SER A 25 -9.91 2.95 0.68
CA SER A 25 -10.45 4.07 -0.07
C SER A 25 -11.91 3.87 -0.45
N SER A 26 -12.69 4.95 -0.35
CA SER A 26 -13.98 5.06 -1.03
C SER A 26 -13.82 5.16 -2.56
N CYS A 27 -12.59 5.30 -3.05
CA CYS A 27 -12.24 5.37 -4.47
C CYS A 27 -11.99 3.99 -5.05
N GLY A 28 -12.69 3.67 -6.12
CA GLY A 28 -12.59 2.38 -6.77
C GLY A 28 -13.74 2.13 -7.74
N PRO A 29 -13.77 0.95 -8.34
CA PRO A 29 -14.72 0.63 -9.39
C PRO A 29 -16.10 0.36 -8.79
N PRO A 30 -17.15 1.12 -9.17
CA PRO A 30 -18.50 0.91 -8.64
C PRO A 30 -19.10 -0.41 -9.13
N VAL A 31 -18.64 -0.92 -10.27
CA VAL A 31 -19.12 -2.15 -10.90
C VAL A 31 -17.94 -3.01 -11.32
N ILE A 32 -17.96 -4.28 -10.89
CA ILE A 32 -16.97 -5.29 -11.26
C ILE A 32 -17.67 -6.50 -11.88
N LYS A 33 -17.28 -6.82 -13.11
CA LYS A 33 -17.71 -7.99 -13.87
C LYS A 33 -16.81 -9.18 -13.57
N CYS A 34 -17.42 -10.29 -13.17
CA CYS A 34 -16.68 -11.52 -12.90
C CYS A 34 -16.21 -12.17 -14.19
N VAL A 35 -14.92 -12.46 -14.31
CA VAL A 35 -14.36 -13.19 -15.46
C VAL A 35 -14.91 -14.63 -15.54
N HIS A 36 -15.27 -15.24 -14.41
CA HIS A 36 -15.69 -16.64 -14.38
C HIS A 36 -17.16 -16.87 -14.72
N CYS A 37 -18.05 -15.96 -14.32
CA CYS A 37 -19.49 -16.14 -14.53
C CYS A 37 -20.15 -14.98 -15.28
N ASN A 38 -19.37 -13.99 -15.72
CA ASN A 38 -19.87 -12.74 -16.33
C ASN A 38 -20.86 -11.93 -15.49
N GLY A 39 -21.09 -12.34 -14.23
CA GLY A 39 -21.99 -11.65 -13.31
C GLY A 39 -21.45 -10.28 -12.91
N LEU A 40 -22.32 -9.27 -12.93
CA LEU A 40 -22.01 -7.92 -12.49
C LEU A 40 -22.18 -7.81 -10.97
N ASN A 41 -21.14 -7.31 -10.31
CA ASN A 41 -21.08 -7.12 -8.86
C ASN A 41 -20.97 -5.62 -8.60
N ARG A 42 -21.88 -5.08 -7.79
CA ARG A 42 -21.83 -3.67 -7.38
C ARG A 42 -21.05 -3.54 -6.09
N THR A 43 -20.15 -2.56 -6.05
CA THR A 43 -19.37 -2.22 -4.86
C THR A 43 -19.97 -0.96 -4.21
N LYS A 44 -19.48 -0.61 -3.02
CA LYS A 44 -19.78 0.69 -2.39
C LYS A 44 -18.82 1.80 -2.83
N MET A 45 -17.85 1.49 -3.69
CA MET A 45 -16.83 2.42 -4.13
C MET A 45 -17.38 3.33 -5.23
N LYS A 46 -16.74 4.49 -5.40
CA LYS A 46 -17.07 5.46 -6.43
C LYS A 46 -15.82 5.81 -7.22
N LEU A 47 -16.00 6.13 -8.50
CA LEU A 47 -14.94 6.77 -9.28
C LEU A 47 -14.63 8.14 -8.68
N TYR A 48 -13.39 8.60 -8.85
CA TYR A 48 -12.94 9.87 -8.29
C TYR A 48 -13.78 11.06 -8.82
N ARG A 49 -14.15 11.03 -10.10
CA ARG A 49 -15.04 12.01 -10.74
C ARG A 49 -16.44 12.05 -10.11
N ASP A 50 -16.93 10.95 -9.55
CA ASP A 50 -18.27 10.84 -8.97
C ASP A 50 -18.30 11.09 -7.44
N MET A 51 -17.14 11.41 -6.85
CA MET A 51 -17.03 11.71 -5.43
C MET A 51 -17.51 13.11 -5.09
N THR A 52 -18.13 13.23 -3.91
CA THR A 52 -18.38 14.51 -3.27
C THR A 52 -17.07 15.18 -2.85
N PHE A 53 -17.11 16.50 -2.69
CA PHE A 53 -15.96 17.30 -2.29
C PHE A 53 -15.26 16.76 -1.04
N PHE A 54 -16.02 16.44 0.02
CA PHE A 54 -15.46 15.89 1.26
C PHE A 54 -14.77 14.53 1.06
N ASN A 55 -15.31 13.67 0.20
CA ASN A 55 -14.68 12.37 -0.10
C ASN A 55 -13.39 12.52 -0.90
N ARG A 56 -13.33 13.51 -1.80
CA ARG A 56 -12.07 13.84 -2.50
C ARG A 56 -11.03 14.41 -1.53
N LEU A 57 -11.46 15.25 -0.59
CA LEU A 57 -10.57 15.81 0.43
C LEU A 57 -10.01 14.70 1.33
N THR A 58 -10.85 13.82 1.86
CA THR A 58 -10.38 12.71 2.72
C THR A 58 -9.49 11.72 1.95
N PHE A 59 -9.79 11.46 0.68
CA PHE A 59 -8.92 10.68 -0.22
C PHE A 59 -7.51 11.28 -0.30
N TRP A 60 -7.40 12.58 -0.56
CA TRP A 60 -6.12 13.27 -0.66
C TRP A 60 -5.45 13.51 0.69
N LEU A 61 -6.18 13.63 1.80
CA LEU A 61 -5.59 13.67 3.13
C LEU A 61 -4.94 12.32 3.46
N GLY A 62 -5.67 11.21 3.28
CA GLY A 62 -5.15 9.88 3.54
C GLY A 62 -3.97 9.52 2.63
N ARG A 63 -4.15 9.64 1.32
CA ARG A 63 -3.14 9.24 0.33
C ARG A 63 -2.07 10.30 0.12
N GLY A 64 -2.41 11.57 0.17
CA GLY A 64 -1.52 12.70 -0.15
C GLY A 64 -0.74 13.26 1.03
N LEU A 65 -1.22 13.09 2.28
CA LEU A 65 -0.59 13.67 3.46
C LEU A 65 -0.16 12.61 4.48
N ILE A 66 -1.06 11.69 4.87
CA ILE A 66 -0.74 10.68 5.88
C ILE A 66 0.34 9.70 5.37
N LYS A 67 0.21 9.21 4.14
CA LYS A 67 1.20 8.27 3.56
C LYS A 67 2.62 8.85 3.48
N PRO A 68 2.85 10.08 2.98
CA PRO A 68 4.19 10.67 2.99
C PRO A 68 4.75 10.90 4.39
N ILE A 69 3.91 11.36 5.34
CA ILE A 69 4.35 11.55 6.74
C ILE A 69 4.79 10.22 7.34
N PHE A 70 3.99 9.17 7.17
CA PHE A 70 4.36 7.82 7.59
C PHE A 70 5.63 7.33 6.88
N GLY A 71 5.78 7.62 5.60
CA GLY A 71 6.97 7.27 4.84
C GLY A 71 8.24 7.96 5.36
N LEU A 72 8.17 9.26 5.66
CA LEU A 72 9.26 10.02 6.27
C LEU A 72 9.60 9.50 7.67
N PHE A 73 8.59 9.15 8.46
CA PHE A 73 8.79 8.52 9.76
C PHE A 73 9.56 7.20 9.63
N MET A 74 9.19 6.33 8.68
CA MET A 74 9.88 5.06 8.44
C MET A 74 11.33 5.25 7.98
N ILE A 75 11.60 6.25 7.14
CA ILE A 75 12.96 6.61 6.75
C ILE A 75 13.76 7.09 7.97
N GLY A 76 13.18 7.97 8.79
CA GLY A 76 13.78 8.43 10.04
C GLY A 76 14.08 7.29 11.01
N PHE A 77 13.15 6.35 11.16
CA PHE A 77 13.32 5.17 12.00
C PHE A 77 14.44 4.24 11.50
N GLY A 78 14.51 3.99 10.18
CA GLY A 78 15.60 3.22 9.57
C GLY A 78 16.96 3.88 9.81
N MET A 79 17.07 5.20 9.64
CA MET A 79 18.30 5.94 9.97
C MET A 79 18.61 5.91 11.46
N GLY A 80 17.60 5.96 12.33
CA GLY A 80 17.74 5.85 13.77
C GLY A 80 18.33 4.50 14.21
N ILE A 81 17.94 3.41 13.57
CA ILE A 81 18.53 2.08 13.81
C ILE A 81 20.03 2.09 13.46
N LEU A 82 20.39 2.62 12.30
CA LEU A 82 21.80 2.71 11.87
C LEU A 82 22.63 3.61 12.81
N TYR A 83 22.07 4.75 13.21
CA TYR A 83 22.73 5.68 14.11
C TYR A 83 22.89 5.12 15.53
N TRP A 84 21.87 4.43 16.05
CA TRP A 84 21.97 3.70 17.32
C TRP A 84 23.10 2.67 17.25
N GLN A 85 23.15 1.88 16.18
CA GLN A 85 24.21 0.89 15.98
C GLN A 85 25.60 1.55 15.99
N TYR A 86 25.75 2.73 15.39
CA TYR A 86 26.99 3.49 15.42
C TYR A 86 27.37 3.97 16.84
N LEU A 87 26.42 4.53 17.59
CA LEU A 87 26.65 5.05 18.95
C LEU A 87 26.96 3.98 19.99
N THR A 88 26.63 2.73 19.69
CA THR A 88 26.80 1.59 20.59
C THR A 88 28.10 0.84 20.36
N ILE A 89 29.00 1.36 19.51
CA ILE A 89 30.35 0.83 19.35
C ILE A 89 31.23 1.49 20.41
N GLU A 90 31.36 0.87 21.60
CA GLU A 90 32.35 1.29 22.60
C GLU A 90 33.78 0.89 22.18
N ASP A 91 34.79 1.60 22.69
CA ASP A 91 36.23 1.46 22.42
C ASP A 91 36.82 0.04 22.65
N ASN A 92 36.03 -0.89 23.23
CA ASN A 92 36.38 -2.29 23.42
C ASN A 92 35.64 -3.27 22.47
N GLY A 93 34.92 -2.78 21.46
CA GLY A 93 34.33 -3.60 20.39
C GLY A 93 33.10 -4.44 20.79
N GLN A 94 32.60 -4.30 22.01
CA GLN A 94 31.35 -4.90 22.44
C GLN A 94 30.25 -3.85 22.45
N SER A 95 29.31 -3.98 21.52
CA SER A 95 28.07 -3.22 21.58
C SER A 95 27.13 -3.82 22.63
N PRO A 96 26.19 -3.09 23.24
CA PRO A 96 25.06 -3.67 23.98
C PRO A 96 24.30 -4.77 23.20
N MET A 97 24.47 -4.85 21.87
CA MET A 97 23.93 -5.90 21.02
C MET A 97 24.85 -7.14 20.88
N SER A 98 26.13 -7.06 21.24
CA SER A 98 27.05 -8.20 21.26
C SER A 98 26.63 -9.29 22.26
N HIS A 99 25.79 -8.94 23.24
CA HIS A 99 25.16 -9.90 24.15
C HIS A 99 23.83 -10.47 23.64
N MET A 100 23.21 -9.84 22.63
CA MET A 100 21.89 -10.24 22.14
C MET A 100 21.97 -11.21 20.95
N LEU A 101 23.10 -11.23 20.24
CA LEU A 101 23.39 -12.20 19.20
C LEU A 101 24.76 -12.86 19.47
N GLU A 102 24.76 -14.06 20.05
CA GLU A 102 25.87 -15.03 19.92
C GLU A 102 25.97 -15.59 18.47
N ILE A 103 25.75 -14.72 17.48
CA ILE A 103 25.85 -15.01 16.07
C ILE A 103 26.97 -14.12 15.57
N ASN A 104 28.10 -14.75 15.24
CA ASN A 104 29.27 -14.22 14.54
C ASN A 104 29.10 -12.74 14.11
N ASN A 105 29.78 -11.82 14.81
CA ASN A 105 29.56 -10.35 14.86
C ASN A 105 29.17 -9.70 13.51
N TRP A 106 29.72 -10.17 12.40
CA TRP A 106 29.42 -9.68 11.05
C TRP A 106 27.99 -9.98 10.55
N PHE A 107 27.41 -11.14 10.87
CA PHE A 107 26.06 -11.51 10.46
C PHE A 107 25.01 -10.65 11.17
N GLY A 108 25.22 -10.38 12.46
CA GLY A 108 24.36 -9.47 13.23
C GLY A 108 24.37 -8.07 12.62
N ILE A 109 25.55 -7.54 12.32
CA ILE A 109 25.69 -6.22 11.68
C ILE A 109 24.93 -6.17 10.35
N ILE A 110 25.11 -7.16 9.47
CA ILE A 110 24.41 -7.22 8.17
C ILE A 110 22.90 -7.33 8.36
N PHE A 111 22.44 -8.14 9.30
CA PHE A 111 21.02 -8.33 9.57
C PHE A 111 20.33 -7.00 9.96
N PHE A 112 20.93 -6.22 10.86
CA PHE A 112 20.37 -4.93 11.27
C PHE A 112 20.42 -3.88 10.16
N HIS A 113 21.49 -3.86 9.34
CA HIS A 113 21.53 -3.00 8.16
C HIS A 113 20.45 -3.38 7.14
N ALA A 114 20.22 -4.67 6.92
CA ALA A 114 19.16 -5.14 6.03
C ALA A 114 17.77 -4.73 6.55
N ILE A 115 17.52 -4.82 7.86
CA ILE A 115 16.28 -4.33 8.48
C ILE A 115 16.15 -2.82 8.29
N ALA A 116 17.19 -2.05 8.60
CA ALA A 116 17.15 -0.59 8.50
C ALA A 116 16.90 -0.11 7.06
N ILE A 117 17.58 -0.71 6.08
CA ILE A 117 17.38 -0.45 4.65
C ILE A 117 15.97 -0.87 4.23
N GLY A 118 15.50 -2.04 4.67
CA GLY A 118 14.15 -2.52 4.37
C GLY A 118 13.07 -1.58 4.88
N VAL A 119 13.19 -1.09 6.12
CA VAL A 119 12.26 -0.13 6.72
C VAL A 119 12.31 1.22 6.00
N ALA A 120 13.50 1.74 5.71
CA ALA A 120 13.64 2.98 4.93
C ALA A 120 13.05 2.84 3.52
N TRP A 121 13.25 1.69 2.86
CA TRP A 121 12.69 1.40 1.55
C TRP A 121 11.16 1.36 1.56
N LEU A 122 10.55 0.75 2.59
CA LEU A 122 9.10 0.82 2.80
C LEU A 122 8.61 2.27 2.94
N GLY A 123 9.40 3.13 3.59
CA GLY A 123 9.07 4.55 3.69
C GLY A 123 9.12 5.28 2.34
N VAL A 124 10.17 5.03 1.56
CA VAL A 124 10.32 5.57 0.20
C VAL A 124 9.20 5.09 -0.73
N SER A 125 8.79 3.82 -0.63
CA SER A 125 7.71 3.29 -1.48
C SER A 125 6.37 3.98 -1.19
N GLN A 126 6.03 4.24 0.07
CA GLN A 126 4.79 4.98 0.41
C GLN A 126 4.77 6.41 -0.16
N ILE A 127 5.92 7.09 -0.14
CA ILE A 127 6.06 8.43 -0.73
C ILE A 127 5.91 8.35 -2.25
N ARG A 128 6.58 7.39 -2.90
CA ARG A 128 6.46 7.18 -4.35
C ARG A 128 5.02 6.88 -4.78
N ASP A 129 4.33 6.02 -4.05
CA ASP A 129 2.93 5.66 -4.30
C ASP A 129 2.01 6.89 -4.24
N THR A 130 2.34 7.83 -3.35
CA THR A 130 1.61 9.10 -3.23
C THR A 130 1.74 9.93 -4.50
N PHE A 131 2.96 10.04 -5.05
CA PHE A 131 3.20 10.75 -6.30
C PHE A 131 2.54 10.07 -7.51
N SER A 132 2.45 8.73 -7.53
CA SER A 132 1.76 8.00 -8.60
C SER A 132 0.24 7.98 -8.46
N THR A 133 -0.31 8.31 -7.29
CA THR A 133 -1.75 8.20 -7.00
C THR A 133 -2.61 8.93 -8.02
N LYS A 134 -2.22 10.16 -8.43
CA LYS A 134 -2.97 10.92 -9.46
C LYS A 134 -3.05 10.15 -10.78
N LYS A 135 -1.92 9.63 -11.24
CA LYS A 135 -1.82 8.88 -12.50
C LYS A 135 -2.61 7.59 -12.43
N GLN A 136 -2.51 6.85 -11.34
CA GLN A 136 -3.23 5.59 -11.17
C GLN A 136 -4.76 5.81 -11.13
N VAL A 137 -5.25 6.88 -10.49
CA VAL A 137 -6.69 7.24 -10.52
C VAL A 137 -7.14 7.53 -11.96
N GLN A 138 -6.34 8.25 -12.74
CA GLN A 138 -6.67 8.52 -14.15
C GLN A 138 -6.71 7.24 -14.99
N VAL A 139 -5.73 6.34 -14.81
CA VAL A 139 -5.68 5.05 -15.50
C VAL A 139 -6.89 4.18 -15.13
N MET A 140 -7.27 4.15 -13.85
CA MET A 140 -8.48 3.46 -13.41
C MET A 140 -9.73 3.99 -14.13
N GLU A 141 -9.94 5.31 -14.15
CA GLU A 141 -11.13 5.88 -14.79
C GLU A 141 -11.14 5.61 -16.31
N GLN A 142 -9.97 5.66 -16.95
CA GLN A 142 -9.84 5.32 -18.36
C GLN A 142 -10.22 3.85 -18.63
N ILE A 143 -9.69 2.90 -17.86
CA ILE A 143 -10.03 1.47 -18.01
C ILE A 143 -11.52 1.22 -17.79
N PHE A 144 -12.13 1.92 -16.83
CA PHE A 144 -13.57 1.83 -16.57
C PHE A 144 -14.39 2.24 -17.79
N ASP A 145 -14.01 3.36 -18.40
CA ASP A 145 -14.69 3.92 -19.58
C ASP A 145 -14.45 3.04 -20.82
N GLU A 146 -13.22 2.54 -21.03
CA GLU A 146 -12.86 1.62 -22.12
C GLU A 146 -13.65 0.30 -22.06
N ASN A 147 -13.88 -0.21 -20.85
CA ASN A 147 -14.69 -1.42 -20.64
C ASN A 147 -16.20 -1.16 -20.78
N GLY A 148 -16.66 0.08 -20.95
CA GLY A 148 -18.08 0.42 -21.04
C GLY A 148 -18.80 0.44 -19.69
N GLY A 149 -18.10 0.82 -18.62
CA GLY A 149 -18.70 1.06 -17.31
C GLY A 149 -18.56 -0.06 -16.28
N PHE A 150 -17.52 -0.89 -16.40
CA PHE A 150 -17.19 -1.91 -15.40
C PHE A 150 -15.69 -2.23 -15.38
N PHE A 151 -15.22 -2.88 -14.32
CA PHE A 151 -13.91 -3.56 -14.32
C PHE A 151 -14.06 -5.05 -14.45
N TRP A 152 -13.10 -5.71 -15.09
CA TRP A 152 -12.98 -7.14 -14.96
C TRP A 152 -12.36 -7.52 -13.62
N SER A 153 -12.81 -8.63 -13.04
CA SER A 153 -12.30 -9.12 -11.75
C SER A 153 -10.82 -9.52 -11.72
N ASN A 154 -10.15 -9.59 -12.88
CA ASN A 154 -8.73 -9.88 -13.02
C ASN A 154 -7.89 -8.65 -13.44
N GLN A 155 -8.51 -7.48 -13.64
CA GLN A 155 -7.78 -6.26 -13.98
C GLN A 155 -7.16 -5.65 -12.72
N GLN A 156 -5.87 -5.34 -12.81
CA GLN A 156 -5.12 -4.53 -11.84
C GLN A 156 -4.83 -3.16 -12.49
N TYR A 157 -4.79 -2.10 -11.69
CA TYR A 157 -4.62 -0.72 -12.15
C TYR A 157 -3.96 0.14 -11.07
#